data_AF-A0A2T6E6W3-F1
#
_entry.id   AF-A0A2T6E6W3-F1
#
_cell.length_a   1.000
_cell.length_b   1.000
_cell.length_c   1.000
_cell.angle_alpha   90.00
_cell.angle_beta   90.00
_cell.angle_gamma   90.00
#
_symmetry.space_group_name_H-M   'P 1'
#
loop_
_entity.id
_entity.type
_entity.pdbx_description
1 polymer ?
#
loop_
_entity_poly.entity_id
_entity_poly.type
_entity_poly.pdbx_seq_one_letter_code
_entity_poly.pdbx_strand_id
1 'polypeptide(L)'
;MNWMIIPDAPLWSALVIFVLALVLLYAARQPVHRLVQRISRLITSVLRLYGRSLAVLAEQIRLRNREVLLELGRSREERRLERHFHQVKRLVERDLARFPDLQQAISRHIAQLEDDYYRTAETPPPAPDWLDAIDKVVHLREIQAGNPVVAKVLTDLESKLHRQHEQSLEDFRRGMQQRHRLLHSMMPHWRKLNHEVEDVGRGMRGLLNQAAHIDQHYRQYRSLRSHSDRIEKLQRISVMGQFVLASLLLSAWGVVGWLNVRLIRPAFESTALDEPLLASVGLADLSAWAVVLVIALLGTLLLESLQITRIFATFSFLDDRRRRWLLWSVVSVLVMLAVSQSGLIFLHERMQSVPELYHRLIAYPVVVYEAPQIDQGVPLLARMLLGPVLTFLLMFAIVPLERWVENGRVLLGDVLVACLRLVSLLTRLIASFVSQLLTLLLAVYDLVISLPLWLENLIGQVRRNRAQNKSDATERSQMGVNSR
;
A
#
# COMPACT_ATOMS: atom_id res chain seq x y z
N MET A 1 -4.39 6.24 74.56
CA MET A 1 -3.00 6.74 74.42
C MET A 1 -2.96 8.12 75.07
N ASN A 2 -2.52 8.22 76.33
CA ASN A 2 -2.53 9.49 77.08
C ASN A 2 -1.33 10.36 76.65
N TRP A 3 -1.61 11.43 75.93
CA TRP A 3 -0.68 12.48 75.49
C TRP A 3 -0.53 13.60 76.55
N MET A 4 -1.05 13.37 77.75
CA MET A 4 -1.01 14.29 78.90
C MET A 4 0.22 14.00 79.76
N ILE A 5 1.24 14.83 79.63
CA ILE A 5 2.43 14.90 80.48
C ILE A 5 2.07 15.52 81.85
N ILE A 6 1.04 16.38 81.88
CA ILE A 6 0.49 17.01 83.09
C ILE A 6 -0.99 16.60 83.19
N PRO A 7 -1.38 15.79 84.20
CA PRO A 7 -2.78 15.53 84.49
C PRO A 7 -3.46 16.86 84.88
N ASP A 8 -4.71 17.05 84.47
CA ASP A 8 -5.56 18.25 84.74
C ASP A 8 -5.36 19.49 83.87
N ALA A 9 -4.40 19.51 82.94
CA ALA A 9 -4.20 20.66 82.03
C ALA A 9 -3.80 20.26 80.59
N PRO A 10 -4.76 19.91 79.72
CA PRO A 10 -4.47 19.42 78.36
C PRO A 10 -3.76 20.46 77.49
N LEU A 11 -4.07 21.76 77.66
CA LEU A 11 -3.45 22.85 76.92
C LEU A 11 -1.96 23.03 77.28
N TRP A 12 -1.59 22.87 78.55
CA TRP A 12 -0.20 23.00 79.01
C TRP A 12 0.65 21.81 78.58
N SER A 13 0.10 20.60 78.62
CA SER A 13 0.77 19.41 78.08
C SER A 13 1.03 19.53 76.57
N ALA A 14 0.05 20.03 75.81
CA ALA A 14 0.21 20.26 74.37
C ALA A 14 1.31 21.30 74.08
N LEU A 15 1.39 22.37 74.88
CA LEU A 15 2.40 23.41 74.75
C LEU A 15 3.82 22.88 75.04
N VAL A 16 3.99 22.08 76.10
CA VAL A 16 5.28 21.46 76.43
C VAL A 16 5.74 20.52 75.32
N ILE A 17 4.85 19.68 74.79
CA ILE A 17 5.15 18.78 73.66
C ILE A 17 5.53 19.58 72.41
N PHE A 18 4.81 20.67 72.14
CA PHE A 18 5.09 21.56 71.01
C PHE A 18 6.48 22.19 71.12
N VAL A 19 6.85 22.70 72.30
CA VAL A 19 8.19 23.28 72.55
C VAL A 19 9.28 22.22 72.43
N LEU A 20 9.07 21.03 73.01
CA LEU A 20 10.02 19.92 72.91
C LEU A 20 10.22 19.49 71.45
N ALA A 21 9.14 19.36 70.69
CA ALA A 21 9.17 19.02 69.26
C ALA A 21 9.94 20.09 68.45
N LEU A 22 9.77 21.36 68.79
CA LEU A 22 10.41 22.49 68.12
C LEU A 22 11.92 22.57 68.41
N VAL A 23 12.35 22.27 69.65
CA VAL A 23 13.78 22.11 70.01
C VAL A 23 14.40 20.93 69.28
N LEU A 24 13.70 19.79 69.22
CA LEU A 24 14.18 18.60 68.52
C LEU A 24 14.28 18.84 67.00
N LEU A 25 13.30 19.54 66.40
CA LEU A 25 13.37 19.98 65.01
C LEU A 25 14.57 20.90 64.75
N TYR A 26 14.84 21.85 65.66
CA TYR A 26 15.98 22.76 65.54
C TYR A 26 17.32 22.03 65.59
N ALA A 27 17.50 21.10 66.53
CA ALA A 27 18.72 20.28 66.62
C ALA A 27 18.92 19.41 65.37
N ALA A 28 17.82 18.91 64.79
CA ALA A 28 17.82 18.10 63.57
C ALA A 28 17.96 18.92 62.27
N ARG A 29 18.02 20.26 62.32
CA ARG A 29 18.00 21.13 61.13
C ARG A 29 19.04 20.76 60.08
N GLN A 30 20.31 20.68 60.49
CA GLN A 30 21.41 20.34 59.57
C GLN A 30 21.32 18.92 58.98
N PRO A 31 21.11 17.85 59.79
CA PRO A 31 20.97 16.52 59.23
C PRO A 31 19.73 16.39 58.31
N VAL A 32 18.60 17.02 58.65
CA VAL A 32 17.40 17.04 57.80
C VAL A 32 17.67 17.71 56.46
N HIS A 33 18.27 18.92 56.46
CA HIS A 33 18.63 19.62 55.22
C HIS A 33 19.56 18.78 54.34
N ARG A 34 20.62 18.18 54.92
CA ARG A 34 21.57 17.35 54.18
C ARG A 34 20.90 16.11 53.60
N LEU A 35 20.03 15.45 54.36
CA LEU A 35 19.33 14.23 53.94
C LEU A 35 18.36 14.55 52.79
N VAL A 36 17.52 15.58 52.95
CA VAL A 36 16.55 16.01 51.93
C VAL A 36 17.25 16.45 50.64
N GLN A 37 18.34 17.20 50.72
CA GLN A 37 19.11 17.61 49.54
C GLN A 37 19.81 16.43 48.84
N ARG A 38 20.25 15.41 49.59
CA ARG A 38 20.83 14.19 49.00
C ARG A 38 19.75 13.35 48.31
N ILE A 39 18.61 13.14 48.97
CA ILE A 39 17.46 12.43 48.37
C ILE A 39 16.97 13.16 47.12
N SER A 40 16.81 14.48 47.19
CA SER A 40 16.41 15.29 46.04
C SER A 40 17.37 15.13 44.86
N ARG A 41 18.68 15.21 45.10
CA ARG A 41 19.71 14.99 44.06
C ARG A 41 19.68 13.57 43.51
N LEU A 42 19.52 12.55 44.35
CA LEU A 42 19.44 11.16 43.92
C LEU A 42 18.21 10.92 43.05
N ILE A 43 17.02 11.27 43.52
CA ILE A 43 15.76 11.09 42.77
C ILE A 43 15.84 11.84 41.43
N THR A 44 16.25 13.10 41.44
CA THR A 44 16.35 13.90 40.21
C THR A 44 17.39 13.37 39.23
N SER A 45 18.54 12.89 39.72
CA SER A 45 19.58 12.30 38.86
C SER A 45 19.11 11.00 38.20
N VAL A 46 18.42 10.12 38.95
CA VAL A 46 17.87 8.87 38.45
C VAL A 46 16.78 9.14 37.40
N LEU A 47 15.82 10.02 37.68
CA LEU A 47 14.78 10.37 36.71
C LEU A 47 15.36 11.02 35.44
N ARG A 48 16.39 11.86 35.57
CA ARG A 48 17.08 12.45 34.41
C ARG A 48 17.82 11.40 33.60
N LEU A 49 18.42 10.40 34.25
CA LEU A 49 19.08 9.27 33.60
C LEU A 49 18.07 8.44 32.80
N TYR A 50 16.92 8.08 33.41
CA TYR A 50 15.83 7.39 32.72
C TYR A 50 15.28 8.20 31.53
N GLY A 51 15.07 9.50 31.70
CA GLY A 51 14.65 10.35 30.59
C GLY A 51 15.68 10.39 29.46
N ARG A 52 16.98 10.35 29.76
CA ARG A 52 18.04 10.27 28.74
C ARG A 52 18.06 8.89 28.04
N SER A 53 17.96 7.79 28.78
CA SER A 53 17.97 6.45 28.18
C SER A 53 16.77 6.23 27.26
N LEU A 54 15.57 6.69 27.66
CA LEU A 54 14.37 6.67 26.81
C LEU A 54 14.55 7.50 25.53
N ALA A 55 15.18 8.67 25.63
CA ALA A 55 15.48 9.49 24.46
C ALA A 55 16.46 8.81 23.49
N VAL A 56 17.47 8.11 24.01
CA VAL A 56 18.41 7.32 23.19
C VAL A 56 17.71 6.13 22.54
N LEU A 57 16.87 5.39 23.28
CA LEU A 57 16.07 4.29 22.74
C LEU A 57 15.12 4.77 21.62
N ALA A 58 14.47 5.92 21.82
CA ALA A 58 13.63 6.53 20.79
C ALA A 58 14.42 6.84 19.51
N GLU A 59 15.69 7.25 19.65
CA GLU A 59 16.55 7.54 18.51
C GLU A 59 17.01 6.26 17.78
N GLN A 60 17.35 5.20 18.51
CA GLN A 60 17.68 3.90 17.94
C GLN A 60 16.50 3.31 17.15
N ILE A 61 15.29 3.37 17.71
CA ILE A 61 14.07 2.89 17.03
C ILE A 61 13.78 3.73 15.79
N ARG A 62 14.01 5.06 15.85
CA ARG A 62 13.86 5.94 14.67
C ARG A 62 14.77 5.52 13.53
N LEU A 63 16.05 5.24 13.81
CA LEU A 63 17.01 4.78 12.81
C LEU A 63 16.60 3.42 12.23
N ARG A 64 16.18 2.48 13.07
CA ARG A 64 15.71 1.17 12.62
C ARG A 64 14.46 1.28 11.74
N ASN A 65 13.50 2.14 12.10
CA ASN A 65 12.30 2.35 11.28
C ASN A 65 12.65 2.96 9.92
N ARG A 66 13.63 3.87 9.88
CA ARG A 66 14.14 4.44 8.63
C ARG A 66 14.73 3.34 7.73
N GLU A 67 15.56 2.46 8.28
CA GLU A 67 16.11 1.31 7.54
C GLU A 67 15.00 0.42 6.97
N VAL A 68 14.01 0.06 7.81
CA VAL A 68 12.89 -0.79 7.38
C VAL A 68 12.04 -0.11 6.30
N LEU A 69 11.81 1.20 6.41
CA LEU A 69 11.08 1.96 5.40
C LEU A 69 11.81 1.95 4.05
N LEU A 70 13.13 2.21 4.06
CA LEU A 70 13.93 2.20 2.85
C LEU A 70 13.99 0.81 2.21
N GLU A 71 14.15 -0.24 3.01
CA GLU A 71 14.20 -1.63 2.53
C GLU A 71 12.84 -2.06 1.93
N LEU A 72 11.73 -1.67 2.54
CA LEU A 72 10.39 -1.89 1.98
C LEU A 72 10.21 -1.18 0.63
N GLY A 73 10.71 0.06 0.51
CA GLY A 73 10.67 0.82 -0.74
C GLY A 73 11.51 0.16 -1.83
N ARG A 74 12.72 -0.24 -1.45
CA ARG A 74 13.66 -0.95 -2.31
C ARG A 74 13.06 -2.25 -2.85
N SER A 75 12.57 -3.12 -1.97
CA SER A 75 11.95 -4.39 -2.36
C SER A 75 10.73 -4.21 -3.26
N ARG A 76 9.95 -3.13 -3.09
CA ARG A 76 8.80 -2.83 -3.96
C ARG A 76 9.24 -2.41 -5.37
N GLU A 77 10.26 -1.56 -5.49
CA GLU A 77 10.79 -1.15 -6.79
C GLU A 77 11.60 -2.26 -7.47
N GLU A 78 12.38 -3.06 -6.73
CA GLU A 78 13.06 -4.24 -7.28
C GLU A 78 12.07 -5.22 -7.92
N ARG A 79 10.96 -5.52 -7.24
CA ARG A 79 9.89 -6.39 -7.80
C ARG A 79 9.19 -5.78 -9.00
N ARG A 80 9.04 -4.46 -9.06
CA ARG A 80 8.50 -3.78 -10.26
C ARG A 80 9.48 -3.93 -11.41
N LEU A 81 10.76 -3.67 -11.16
CA LEU A 81 11.83 -3.76 -12.14
C LEU A 81 11.99 -5.19 -12.68
N GLU A 82 11.99 -6.21 -11.81
CA GLU A 82 12.09 -7.62 -12.17
C GLU A 82 10.93 -8.06 -13.10
N ARG A 83 9.70 -7.65 -12.78
CA ARG A 83 8.54 -7.92 -13.65
C ARG A 83 8.68 -7.27 -15.03
N HIS A 84 9.16 -6.04 -15.09
CA HIS A 84 9.41 -5.36 -16.37
C HIS A 84 10.53 -6.05 -17.15
N PHE A 85 11.60 -6.50 -16.49
CA PHE A 85 12.66 -7.29 -17.14
C PHE A 85 12.12 -8.60 -17.71
N HIS A 86 11.30 -9.34 -16.97
CA HIS A 86 10.67 -10.56 -17.49
C HIS A 86 9.71 -10.27 -18.66
N GLN A 87 9.00 -9.15 -18.62
CA GLN A 87 8.13 -8.75 -19.71
C GLN A 87 8.93 -8.37 -20.96
N VAL A 88 10.02 -7.62 -20.80
CA VAL A 88 10.95 -7.27 -21.88
C VAL A 88 11.58 -8.51 -22.46
N LYS A 89 12.05 -9.43 -21.62
CA LYS A 89 12.63 -10.70 -22.06
C LYS A 89 11.64 -11.46 -22.95
N ARG A 90 10.39 -11.62 -22.51
CA ARG A 90 9.35 -12.28 -23.32
C ARG A 90 9.05 -11.55 -24.63
N LEU A 91 9.06 -10.22 -24.61
CA LEU A 91 8.81 -9.41 -25.79
C LEU A 91 9.97 -9.51 -26.79
N VAL A 92 11.21 -9.43 -26.30
CA VAL A 92 12.44 -9.61 -27.08
C VAL A 92 12.51 -11.03 -27.65
N GLU A 93 12.24 -12.08 -26.87
CA GLU A 93 12.20 -13.46 -27.35
C GLU A 93 11.14 -13.64 -28.45
N ARG A 94 9.93 -13.10 -28.25
CA ARG A 94 8.85 -13.14 -29.24
C ARG A 94 9.21 -12.39 -30.52
N ASP A 95 9.76 -11.19 -30.40
CA ASP A 95 10.02 -10.31 -31.54
C ASP A 95 11.29 -10.74 -32.30
N LEU A 96 12.33 -11.23 -31.61
CA LEU A 96 13.50 -11.86 -32.23
C LEU A 96 13.13 -13.18 -32.94
N ALA A 97 12.24 -13.99 -32.36
CA ALA A 97 11.83 -15.24 -32.98
C ALA A 97 11.12 -15.04 -34.32
N ARG A 98 10.41 -13.91 -34.50
CA ARG A 98 9.72 -13.55 -35.75
C ARG A 98 10.59 -12.85 -36.77
N PHE A 99 11.76 -12.36 -36.36
CA PHE A 99 12.62 -11.56 -37.23
C PHE A 99 13.14 -12.32 -38.46
N PRO A 100 13.58 -13.59 -38.36
CA PRO A 100 13.99 -14.37 -39.53
C PRO A 100 12.85 -14.57 -40.54
N ASP A 101 11.62 -14.81 -40.07
CA ASP A 101 10.45 -14.99 -40.93
C ASP A 101 10.10 -13.70 -41.69
N LEU A 102 10.12 -12.57 -40.97
CA LEU A 102 9.96 -11.22 -41.53
C LEU A 102 11.03 -10.93 -42.58
N GLN A 103 12.31 -11.21 -42.28
CA GLN A 103 13.42 -11.04 -43.21
C GLN A 103 13.20 -11.88 -44.48
N GLN A 104 12.82 -13.15 -44.33
CA GLN A 104 12.57 -14.03 -45.47
C GLN A 104 11.34 -13.61 -46.29
N ALA A 105 10.30 -13.06 -45.66
CA ALA A 105 9.12 -12.53 -46.33
C ALA A 105 9.45 -11.27 -47.15
N ILE A 106 10.20 -10.34 -46.54
CA ILE A 106 10.69 -9.13 -47.22
C ILE A 106 11.56 -9.52 -48.43
N SER A 107 12.54 -10.42 -48.25
CA SER A 107 13.40 -10.87 -49.36
C SER A 107 12.60 -11.55 -50.48
N ARG A 108 11.58 -12.36 -50.15
CA ARG A 108 10.71 -13.00 -51.15
C ARG A 108 9.90 -11.97 -51.94
N HIS A 109 9.33 -10.98 -51.27
CA HIS A 109 8.57 -9.93 -51.94
C HIS A 109 9.45 -9.05 -52.82
N ILE A 110 10.68 -8.74 -52.39
CA ILE A 110 11.67 -8.03 -53.23
C ILE A 110 11.99 -8.84 -54.48
N ALA A 111 12.33 -10.12 -54.35
CA ALA A 111 12.67 -10.97 -55.48
C ALA A 111 11.51 -11.12 -56.49
N GLN A 112 10.27 -11.20 -56.02
CA GLN A 112 9.10 -11.22 -56.90
C GLN A 112 8.86 -9.89 -57.60
N LEU A 113 9.06 -8.77 -56.90
CA LEU A 113 9.02 -7.44 -57.52
C LEU A 113 10.13 -7.26 -58.57
N GLU A 114 11.32 -7.79 -58.33
CA GLU A 114 12.42 -7.77 -59.31
C GLU A 114 12.08 -8.60 -60.56
N ASP A 115 11.55 -9.82 -60.41
CA ASP A 115 11.13 -10.66 -61.55
C ASP A 115 10.00 -10.02 -62.37
N ASP A 116 8.96 -9.50 -61.70
CA ASP A 116 7.88 -8.78 -62.37
C ASP A 116 8.38 -7.50 -63.08
N TYR A 117 9.36 -6.81 -62.48
CA TYR A 117 10.01 -5.65 -63.11
C TYR A 117 10.76 -6.06 -64.38
N TYR A 118 11.58 -7.11 -64.34
CA TYR A 118 12.28 -7.61 -65.53
C TYR A 118 11.32 -8.02 -66.65
N ARG A 119 10.17 -8.62 -66.31
CA ARG A 119 9.11 -8.99 -67.28
C ARG A 119 8.40 -7.79 -67.90
N THR A 120 8.49 -6.61 -67.28
CA THR A 120 7.98 -5.35 -67.85
C THR A 120 9.01 -4.60 -68.68
N ALA A 121 10.28 -5.03 -68.69
CA ALA A 121 11.34 -4.40 -69.48
C ALA A 121 11.02 -4.45 -70.99
N GLU A 122 11.30 -3.35 -71.69
CA GLU A 122 10.92 -3.20 -73.09
C GLU A 122 11.79 -4.05 -73.99
N THR A 123 11.17 -4.91 -74.79
CA THR A 123 11.83 -5.42 -76.01
C THR A 123 11.40 -4.50 -77.15
N PRO A 124 12.34 -3.86 -77.87
CA PRO A 124 12.00 -2.99 -78.99
C PRO A 124 11.20 -3.81 -80.01
N PRO A 125 10.13 -3.25 -80.60
CA PRO A 125 9.36 -3.96 -81.61
C PRO A 125 10.30 -4.39 -82.75
N PRO A 126 10.12 -5.60 -83.32
CA PRO A 126 10.93 -6.05 -84.44
C PRO A 126 10.86 -5.03 -85.59
N ALA A 127 11.97 -4.87 -86.30
CA ALA A 127 12.04 -3.94 -87.43
C ALA A 127 10.92 -4.27 -88.45
N PRO A 128 10.21 -3.27 -88.98
CA PRO A 128 9.05 -3.53 -89.81
C PRO A 128 9.40 -4.19 -91.15
N ASP A 129 8.76 -5.31 -91.48
CA ASP A 129 8.95 -6.01 -92.78
C ASP A 129 8.46 -5.19 -93.99
N TRP A 130 7.76 -4.06 -93.77
CA TRP A 130 7.39 -3.16 -94.85
C TRP A 130 8.59 -2.42 -95.44
N LEU A 131 9.74 -2.36 -94.75
CA LEU A 131 10.99 -1.84 -95.31
C LEU A 131 11.43 -2.67 -96.52
N ASP A 132 11.42 -4.00 -96.39
CA ASP A 132 11.71 -4.93 -97.50
C ASP A 132 10.64 -4.86 -98.60
N ALA A 133 9.39 -4.56 -98.24
CA ALA A 133 8.29 -4.42 -99.20
C ALA A 133 8.37 -3.11 -100.00
N ILE A 134 8.82 -2.02 -99.37
CA ILE A 134 9.09 -0.74 -100.04
C ILE A 134 10.28 -0.88 -100.98
N ASP A 135 11.38 -1.52 -100.56
CA ASP A 135 12.53 -1.80 -101.43
C ASP A 135 12.12 -2.59 -102.69
N LYS A 136 11.28 -3.62 -102.53
CA LYS A 136 10.74 -4.40 -103.66
C LYS A 136 9.87 -3.55 -104.60
N VAL A 137 9.11 -2.57 -104.09
CA VAL A 137 8.27 -1.69 -104.91
C VAL A 137 9.07 -0.58 -105.59
N VAL A 138 10.11 -0.05 -104.94
CA VAL A 138 11.05 0.88 -105.57
C VAL A 138 11.69 0.20 -106.79
N HIS A 139 12.14 -1.05 -106.64
CA HIS A 139 12.66 -1.85 -107.75
C HIS A 139 11.62 -2.18 -108.83
N LEU A 140 10.34 -2.37 -108.50
CA LEU A 140 9.27 -2.62 -109.49
C LEU A 140 8.81 -1.35 -110.24
N ARG A 141 8.82 -0.19 -109.57
CA ARG A 141 8.42 1.10 -110.16
C ARG A 141 9.44 1.60 -111.19
N GLU A 142 10.71 1.28 -111.02
CA GLU A 142 11.77 1.56 -111.99
C GLU A 142 11.59 0.77 -113.30
N ILE A 143 10.90 -0.37 -113.28
CA ILE A 143 10.80 -1.29 -114.42
C ILE A 143 9.57 -1.03 -115.30
N GLN A 144 8.45 -0.47 -114.78
CA GLN A 144 7.25 -0.18 -115.58
C GLN A 144 6.44 1.04 -115.09
N ALA A 145 6.47 2.14 -115.84
CA ALA A 145 5.57 3.27 -115.64
C ALA A 145 4.30 3.11 -116.50
N GLY A 146 3.13 2.96 -115.86
CA GLY A 146 1.81 3.00 -116.52
C GLY A 146 1.09 1.66 -116.73
N ASN A 147 1.56 0.56 -116.16
CA ASN A 147 0.89 -0.75 -116.29
C ASN A 147 -0.19 -0.95 -115.19
N PRO A 148 -1.43 -1.38 -115.51
CA PRO A 148 -2.47 -1.72 -114.53
C PRO A 148 -2.02 -2.76 -113.48
N VAL A 149 -0.99 -3.56 -113.76
CA VAL A 149 -0.38 -4.49 -112.79
C VAL A 149 0.32 -3.74 -111.65
N VAL A 150 0.97 -2.59 -111.92
CA VAL A 150 1.65 -1.78 -110.88
C VAL A 150 0.64 -1.08 -109.97
N ALA A 151 -0.48 -0.61 -110.53
CA ALA A 151 -1.59 -0.08 -109.74
C ALA A 151 -2.13 -1.15 -108.76
N LYS A 152 -2.35 -2.37 -109.25
CA LYS A 152 -2.79 -3.50 -108.42
C LYS A 152 -1.77 -3.86 -107.32
N VAL A 153 -0.47 -3.83 -107.63
CA VAL A 153 0.61 -4.06 -106.65
C VAL A 153 0.68 -2.93 -105.61
N LEU A 154 0.49 -1.67 -105.99
CA LEU A 154 0.40 -0.55 -105.04
C LEU A 154 -0.81 -0.69 -104.12
N THR A 155 -1.97 -1.10 -104.64
CA THR A 155 -3.17 -1.35 -103.83
C THR A 155 -2.99 -2.58 -102.91
N ASP A 156 -2.32 -3.63 -103.39
CA ASP A 156 -1.95 -4.79 -102.56
C ASP A 156 -0.90 -4.41 -101.49
N LEU A 157 0.01 -3.47 -101.78
CA LEU A 157 0.97 -2.94 -100.80
C LEU A 157 0.26 -2.07 -99.76
N GLU A 158 -0.57 -1.12 -100.18
CA GLU A 158 -1.37 -0.27 -99.30
C GLU A 158 -2.21 -1.12 -98.33
N SER A 159 -2.90 -2.15 -98.83
CA SER A 159 -3.69 -3.06 -98.00
C SER A 159 -2.82 -3.91 -97.06
N LYS A 160 -1.63 -4.37 -97.49
CA LYS A 160 -0.67 -5.06 -96.59
C LYS A 160 -0.10 -4.14 -95.53
N LEU A 161 0.22 -2.90 -95.88
CA LEU A 161 0.77 -1.88 -94.98
C LEU A 161 -0.27 -1.48 -93.93
N HIS A 162 -1.54 -1.34 -94.34
CA HIS A 162 -2.65 -1.11 -93.42
C HIS A 162 -2.84 -2.30 -92.46
N ARG A 163 -2.87 -3.54 -92.98
CA ARG A 163 -2.98 -4.75 -92.15
C ARG A 163 -1.82 -4.91 -91.19
N GLN A 164 -0.58 -4.66 -91.62
CA GLN A 164 0.60 -4.80 -90.77
C GLN A 164 0.72 -3.67 -89.74
N HIS A 165 0.27 -2.45 -90.09
CA HIS A 165 0.14 -1.35 -89.14
C HIS A 165 -0.92 -1.64 -88.08
N GLU A 166 -2.10 -2.14 -88.49
CA GLU A 166 -3.14 -2.61 -87.56
C GLU A 166 -2.61 -3.73 -86.66
N GLN A 167 -1.91 -4.72 -87.23
CA GLN A 167 -1.30 -5.81 -86.47
C GLN A 167 -0.25 -5.31 -85.47
N SER A 168 0.62 -4.38 -85.88
CA SER A 168 1.65 -3.79 -85.00
C SER A 168 1.03 -2.94 -83.89
N LEU A 169 -0.04 -2.20 -84.19
CA LEU A 169 -0.82 -1.46 -83.19
C LEU A 169 -1.55 -2.41 -82.23
N GLU A 170 -2.09 -3.52 -82.71
CA GLU A 170 -2.68 -4.55 -81.86
C GLU A 170 -1.64 -5.21 -80.96
N ASP A 171 -0.48 -5.58 -81.48
CA ASP A 171 0.59 -6.19 -80.71
C ASP A 171 1.19 -5.21 -79.69
N PHE A 172 1.33 -3.93 -80.05
CA PHE A 172 1.69 -2.87 -79.11
C PHE A 172 0.61 -2.68 -78.02
N ARG A 173 -0.68 -2.65 -78.38
CA ARG A 173 -1.78 -2.57 -77.40
C ARG A 173 -1.81 -3.79 -76.49
N ARG A 174 -1.60 -4.99 -77.01
CA ARG A 174 -1.51 -6.25 -76.23
C ARG A 174 -0.31 -6.22 -75.28
N GLY A 175 0.86 -5.79 -75.75
CA GLY A 175 2.07 -5.61 -74.95
C GLY A 175 1.88 -4.60 -73.81
N MET A 176 1.25 -3.44 -74.10
CA MET A 176 0.93 -2.45 -73.08
C MET A 176 -0.14 -2.93 -72.09
N GLN A 177 -1.17 -3.64 -72.55
CA GLN A 177 -2.15 -4.26 -71.65
C GLN A 177 -1.49 -5.29 -70.72
N GLN A 178 -0.58 -6.12 -71.25
CA GLN A 178 0.13 -7.12 -70.47
C GLN A 178 1.05 -6.47 -69.43
N ARG A 179 1.78 -5.41 -69.79
CA ARG A 179 2.58 -4.60 -68.86
C ARG A 179 1.74 -3.94 -67.79
N HIS A 180 0.63 -3.31 -68.15
CA HIS A 180 -0.25 -2.68 -67.18
C HIS A 180 -0.85 -3.70 -66.21
N ARG A 181 -1.19 -4.91 -66.69
CA ARG A 181 -1.60 -6.04 -65.84
C ARG A 181 -0.48 -6.49 -64.89
N LEU A 182 0.75 -6.62 -65.36
CA LEU A 182 1.92 -6.98 -64.53
C LEU A 182 2.22 -5.91 -63.48
N LEU A 183 2.28 -4.64 -63.86
CA LEU A 183 2.41 -3.51 -62.92
C LEU A 183 1.28 -3.49 -61.88
N HIS A 184 0.05 -3.80 -62.31
CA HIS A 184 -1.08 -3.92 -61.39
C HIS A 184 -0.94 -5.13 -60.45
N SER A 185 -0.38 -6.26 -60.88
CA SER A 185 -0.13 -7.42 -60.02
C SER A 185 1.01 -7.23 -59.01
N MET A 186 1.90 -6.25 -59.22
CA MET A 186 2.93 -5.86 -58.25
C MET A 186 2.38 -5.07 -57.05
N MET A 187 1.27 -4.34 -57.22
CA MET A 187 0.67 -3.49 -56.17
C MET A 187 0.39 -4.23 -54.85
N PRO A 188 -0.19 -5.44 -54.84
CA PRO A 188 -0.33 -6.25 -53.63
C PRO A 188 1.00 -6.56 -52.93
N HIS A 189 2.09 -6.81 -53.67
CA HIS A 189 3.39 -7.17 -53.08
C HIS A 189 4.05 -5.95 -52.44
N TRP A 190 3.95 -4.78 -53.07
CA TRP A 190 4.38 -3.51 -52.48
C TRP A 190 3.63 -3.19 -51.18
N ARG A 191 2.31 -3.39 -51.16
CA ARG A 191 1.50 -3.21 -49.94
C ARG A 191 1.92 -4.17 -48.82
N LYS A 192 2.19 -5.44 -49.15
CA LYS A 192 2.66 -6.44 -48.17
C LYS A 192 4.02 -6.05 -47.60
N LEU A 193 4.98 -5.70 -48.45
CA LEU A 193 6.31 -5.27 -48.01
C LEU A 193 6.23 -4.04 -47.09
N ASN A 194 5.37 -3.06 -47.40
CA ASN A 194 5.13 -1.93 -46.53
C ASN A 194 4.55 -2.33 -45.17
N HIS A 195 3.62 -3.29 -45.13
CA HIS A 195 3.08 -3.81 -43.86
C HIS A 195 4.16 -4.52 -43.02
N GLU A 196 4.98 -5.38 -43.63
CA GLU A 196 6.06 -6.09 -42.91
C GLU A 196 7.09 -5.11 -42.31
N VAL A 197 7.45 -4.06 -43.04
CA VAL A 197 8.34 -2.98 -42.55
C VAL A 197 7.68 -2.18 -41.43
N GLU A 198 6.38 -1.89 -41.55
CA GLU A 198 5.61 -1.21 -40.50
C GLU A 198 5.54 -2.05 -39.22
N ASP A 199 5.41 -3.38 -39.35
CA ASP A 199 5.39 -4.33 -38.23
C ASP A 199 6.71 -4.35 -37.48
N VAL A 200 7.85 -4.38 -38.18
CA VAL A 200 9.18 -4.21 -37.57
C VAL A 200 9.27 -2.86 -36.86
N GLY A 201 8.81 -1.79 -37.48
CA GLY A 201 8.79 -0.45 -36.89
C GLY A 201 7.89 -0.35 -35.65
N ARG A 202 6.77 -1.07 -35.60
CA ARG A 202 5.91 -1.18 -34.40
C ARG A 202 6.61 -1.93 -33.27
N GLY A 203 7.24 -3.07 -33.56
CA GLY A 203 8.01 -3.85 -32.58
C GLY A 203 9.15 -3.04 -31.96
N MET A 204 9.93 -2.35 -32.80
CA MET A 204 11.07 -1.53 -32.36
C MET A 204 10.65 -0.32 -31.51
N ARG A 205 9.55 0.36 -31.87
CA ARG A 205 8.95 1.42 -31.03
C ARG A 205 8.46 0.87 -29.68
N GLY A 206 7.87 -0.32 -29.67
CA GLY A 206 7.46 -1.01 -28.44
C GLY A 206 8.64 -1.28 -27.50
N LEU A 207 9.75 -1.79 -28.04
CA LEU A 207 10.99 -2.01 -27.28
C LEU A 207 11.59 -0.71 -26.73
N LEU A 208 11.62 0.37 -27.52
CA LEU A 208 12.13 1.67 -27.08
C LEU A 208 11.29 2.27 -25.94
N ASN A 209 9.96 2.23 -26.06
CA ASN A 209 9.06 2.71 -25.00
C ASN A 209 9.26 1.90 -23.71
N GLN A 210 9.41 0.58 -23.82
CA GLN A 210 9.65 -0.27 -22.67
C GLN A 210 11.02 -0.01 -22.01
N ALA A 211 12.06 0.23 -22.81
CA ALA A 211 13.38 0.61 -22.31
C ALA A 211 13.34 1.95 -21.55
N ALA A 212 12.56 2.93 -22.05
CA ALA A 212 12.35 4.21 -21.36
C ALA A 212 11.67 4.02 -19.98
N HIS A 213 10.67 3.14 -19.89
CA HIS A 213 10.04 2.79 -18.61
C HIS A 213 11.02 2.13 -17.63
N ILE A 214 11.85 1.19 -18.11
CA ILE A 214 12.90 0.57 -17.28
C ILE A 214 13.87 1.63 -16.76
N ASP A 215 14.32 2.55 -17.61
CA ASP A 215 15.26 3.61 -17.20
C ASP A 215 14.64 4.52 -16.13
N GLN A 216 13.35 4.87 -16.25
CA GLN A 216 12.63 5.62 -15.22
C GLN A 216 12.60 4.87 -13.87
N HIS A 217 12.25 3.59 -13.88
CA HIS A 217 12.23 2.77 -12.65
C HIS A 217 13.63 2.56 -12.08
N TYR A 218 14.65 2.41 -12.94
CA TYR A 218 16.04 2.28 -12.51
C TYR A 218 16.55 3.58 -11.86
N ARG A 219 16.19 4.75 -12.40
CA ARG A 219 16.50 6.05 -11.77
C ARG A 219 15.83 6.18 -10.40
N GLN A 220 14.58 5.75 -10.25
CA GLN A 220 13.88 5.72 -8.96
C GLN A 220 14.54 4.76 -7.96
N TYR A 221 14.93 3.57 -8.41
CA TYR A 221 15.67 2.61 -7.60
C TYR A 221 17.04 3.17 -7.15
N ARG A 222 17.78 3.82 -8.05
CA ARG A 222 19.06 4.45 -7.73
C ARG A 222 18.91 5.60 -6.72
N SER A 223 17.81 6.34 -6.81
CA SER A 223 17.53 7.43 -5.86
C SER A 223 17.11 6.89 -4.48
N LEU A 224 16.36 5.78 -4.41
CA LEU A 224 16.13 5.05 -3.14
C LEU A 224 17.45 4.60 -2.51
N ARG A 225 18.41 4.14 -3.31
CA ARG A 225 19.76 3.74 -2.83
C ARG A 225 20.60 4.92 -2.33
N SER A 226 20.36 6.15 -2.78
CA SER A 226 21.13 7.32 -2.32
C SER A 226 20.72 7.83 -0.93
N HIS A 227 19.79 7.16 -0.24
CA HIS A 227 19.37 7.46 1.15
C HIS A 227 18.89 8.91 1.37
N SER A 228 18.47 9.61 0.31
CA SER A 228 18.14 11.04 0.42
C SER A 228 16.92 11.31 1.31
N ASP A 229 17.01 12.33 2.17
CA ASP A 229 15.95 12.69 3.11
C ASP A 229 14.63 13.09 2.42
N ARG A 230 14.68 13.53 1.15
CA ARG A 230 13.49 13.86 0.35
C ARG A 230 12.67 12.61 0.03
N ILE A 231 13.34 11.48 -0.24
CA ILE A 231 12.69 10.22 -0.58
C ILE A 231 12.08 9.59 0.66
N GLU A 232 12.74 9.70 1.82
CA GLU A 232 12.15 9.27 3.09
C GLU A 232 10.79 9.95 3.33
N LYS A 233 10.73 11.28 3.14
CA LYS A 233 9.48 12.06 3.32
C LYS A 233 8.39 11.65 2.32
N LEU A 234 8.74 11.54 1.04
CA LEU A 234 7.79 11.13 0.00
C LEU A 234 7.25 9.71 0.24
N GLN A 235 8.13 8.81 0.67
CA GLN A 235 7.76 7.43 0.94
C GLN A 235 6.90 7.31 2.20
N ARG A 236 7.18 8.11 3.25
CA ARG A 236 6.36 8.19 4.45
C ARG A 236 4.93 8.64 4.16
N ILE A 237 4.76 9.65 3.29
CA ILE A 237 3.42 10.09 2.83
C ILE A 237 2.69 8.96 2.10
N SER A 238 3.40 8.23 1.23
CA SER A 238 2.84 7.10 0.50
C SER A 238 2.41 5.95 1.43
N VAL A 239 3.24 5.60 2.42
CA VAL A 239 2.94 4.57 3.43
C VAL A 239 1.72 4.98 4.28
N MET A 240 1.64 6.24 4.69
CA MET A 240 0.50 6.77 5.43
C MET A 240 -0.80 6.67 4.62
N GLY A 241 -0.79 7.11 3.36
CA GLY A 241 -1.96 6.99 2.48
C GLY A 241 -2.40 5.54 2.27
N GLN A 242 -1.44 4.63 2.06
CA GLN A 242 -1.73 3.19 1.93
C GLN A 242 -2.28 2.58 3.22
N PHE A 243 -1.80 3.00 4.38
CA PHE A 243 -2.32 2.54 5.68
C PHE A 243 -3.74 3.05 5.94
N VAL A 244 -4.05 4.31 5.63
CA VAL A 244 -5.41 4.86 5.75
C VAL A 244 -6.36 4.11 4.83
N LEU A 245 -5.97 3.90 3.57
CA LEU A 245 -6.76 3.12 2.63
C LEU A 245 -6.96 1.68 3.10
N ALA A 246 -5.90 1.02 3.58
CA ALA A 246 -5.99 -0.33 4.14
C ALA A 246 -6.89 -0.39 5.38
N SER A 247 -6.84 0.60 6.25
CA SER A 247 -7.70 0.71 7.44
C SER A 247 -9.17 0.91 7.07
N LEU A 248 -9.46 1.75 6.07
CA LEU A 248 -10.80 1.96 5.55
C LEU A 248 -11.37 0.67 4.95
N LEU A 249 -10.57 -0.02 4.13
CA LEU A 249 -10.95 -1.31 3.58
C LEU A 249 -11.16 -2.35 4.68
N LEU A 250 -10.25 -2.45 5.66
CA LEU A 250 -10.37 -3.38 6.78
C LEU A 250 -11.64 -3.09 7.62
N SER A 251 -12.01 -1.83 7.81
CA SER A 251 -13.27 -1.45 8.44
C SER A 251 -14.49 -1.95 7.65
N ALA A 252 -14.49 -1.79 6.32
CA ALA A 252 -15.52 -2.36 5.47
C ALA A 252 -15.61 -3.89 5.60
N TRP A 253 -14.48 -4.59 5.68
CA TRP A 253 -14.42 -6.02 5.97
C TRP A 253 -14.92 -6.39 7.37
N GLY A 254 -14.68 -5.53 8.37
CA GLY A 254 -15.25 -5.67 9.70
C GLY A 254 -16.78 -5.59 9.67
N VAL A 255 -17.36 -4.69 8.85
CA VAL A 255 -18.82 -4.61 8.63
C VAL A 255 -19.34 -5.88 7.96
N VAL A 256 -18.62 -6.43 6.98
CA VAL A 256 -18.98 -7.71 6.33
C VAL A 256 -18.98 -8.86 7.34
N GLY A 257 -17.95 -8.93 8.20
CA GLY A 257 -17.85 -9.95 9.25
C GLY A 257 -18.97 -9.82 10.26
N TRP A 258 -19.24 -8.60 10.71
CA TRP A 258 -20.35 -8.30 11.60
C TRP A 258 -21.71 -8.64 10.98
N LEU A 259 -21.91 -8.36 9.69
CA LEU A 259 -23.13 -8.72 8.97
C LEU A 259 -23.29 -10.24 8.88
N ASN A 260 -22.19 -10.97 8.65
CA ASN A 260 -22.19 -12.44 8.60
C ASN A 260 -22.52 -13.03 9.99
N VAL A 261 -21.94 -12.51 11.08
CA VAL A 261 -22.32 -12.87 12.45
C VAL A 261 -23.79 -12.62 12.71
N ARG A 262 -24.30 -11.42 12.36
CA ARG A 262 -25.72 -11.08 12.55
C ARG A 262 -26.65 -11.97 11.75
N LEU A 263 -26.22 -12.47 10.60
CA LEU A 263 -27.02 -13.36 9.77
C LEU A 263 -27.10 -14.78 10.35
N ILE A 264 -26.00 -15.28 10.92
CA ILE A 264 -25.91 -16.69 11.35
C ILE A 264 -26.28 -16.88 12.82
N ARG A 265 -26.02 -15.87 13.68
CA ARG A 265 -26.32 -15.92 15.12
C ARG A 265 -27.73 -16.42 15.44
N PRO A 266 -28.81 -15.94 14.78
CA PRO A 266 -30.17 -16.41 15.09
C PRO A 266 -30.35 -17.93 14.84
N ALA A 267 -29.65 -18.49 13.86
CA ALA A 267 -29.72 -19.92 13.59
C ALA A 267 -29.09 -20.78 14.71
N PHE A 268 -28.04 -20.27 15.37
CA PHE A 268 -27.46 -20.93 16.54
C PHE A 268 -28.37 -20.85 17.77
N GLU A 269 -29.04 -19.71 17.98
CA GLU A 269 -30.04 -19.54 19.05
C GLU A 269 -31.17 -20.56 18.90
N SER A 270 -31.69 -20.77 17.69
CA SER A 270 -32.76 -21.75 17.43
C SER A 270 -32.34 -23.22 17.60
N THR A 271 -31.04 -23.53 17.63
CA THR A 271 -30.53 -24.91 17.75
C THR A 271 -30.26 -25.31 19.21
N ALA A 272 -30.90 -24.65 20.18
CA ALA A 272 -30.77 -24.91 21.62
C ALA A 272 -29.37 -24.65 22.21
N LEU A 273 -28.60 -23.74 21.60
CA LEU A 273 -27.32 -23.22 22.13
C LEU A 273 -27.52 -21.88 22.86
N ASP A 274 -28.66 -21.70 23.54
CA ASP A 274 -29.00 -20.48 24.27
C ASP A 274 -28.55 -20.51 25.74
N GLU A 275 -27.74 -21.51 26.12
CA GLU A 275 -27.14 -21.55 27.45
C GLU A 275 -26.02 -20.48 27.58
N PRO A 276 -26.09 -19.59 28.59
CA PRO A 276 -25.03 -18.62 28.85
C PRO A 276 -23.80 -19.32 29.44
N LEU A 277 -22.67 -19.28 28.72
CA LEU A 277 -21.40 -19.90 29.16
C LEU A 277 -20.66 -19.01 30.19
N LEU A 278 -20.77 -17.69 30.04
CA LEU A 278 -20.25 -16.64 30.93
C LEU A 278 -21.39 -15.65 31.19
N ALA A 279 -21.38 -14.96 32.33
CA ALA A 279 -22.47 -14.10 32.84
C ALA A 279 -23.01 -13.01 31.89
N SER A 280 -22.41 -12.82 30.70
CA SER A 280 -22.83 -11.85 29.68
C SER A 280 -22.66 -12.30 28.22
N VAL A 281 -22.12 -13.49 27.92
CA VAL A 281 -21.86 -13.93 26.54
C VAL A 281 -22.54 -15.28 26.28
N GLY A 282 -23.51 -15.30 25.36
CA GLY A 282 -24.21 -16.51 24.93
C GLY A 282 -23.34 -17.41 24.03
N LEU A 283 -23.57 -18.72 24.07
CA LEU A 283 -22.84 -19.69 23.24
C LEU A 283 -23.09 -19.49 21.73
N ALA A 284 -24.29 -19.02 21.36
CA ALA A 284 -24.63 -18.64 19.99
C ALA A 284 -23.76 -17.50 19.44
N ASP A 285 -23.44 -16.49 20.27
CA ASP A 285 -22.55 -15.38 19.91
C ASP A 285 -21.13 -15.87 19.63
N LEU A 286 -20.58 -16.69 20.53
CA LEU A 286 -19.25 -17.26 20.36
C LEU A 286 -19.17 -18.14 19.12
N SER A 287 -20.19 -18.95 18.85
CA SER A 287 -20.25 -19.84 17.70
C SER A 287 -20.26 -19.06 16.38
N ALA A 288 -21.06 -17.99 16.29
CA ALA A 288 -21.11 -17.15 15.09
C ALA A 288 -19.77 -16.45 14.83
N TRP A 289 -19.12 -15.88 15.85
CA TRP A 289 -17.78 -15.31 15.72
C TRP A 289 -16.72 -16.36 15.35
N ALA A 290 -16.79 -17.55 15.94
CA ALA A 290 -15.86 -18.64 15.66
C ALA A 290 -15.94 -19.08 14.18
N VAL A 291 -17.16 -19.20 13.63
CA VAL A 291 -17.36 -19.52 12.20
C VAL A 291 -16.72 -18.46 11.31
N VAL A 292 -16.96 -17.16 11.59
CA VAL A 292 -16.33 -16.06 10.83
C VAL A 292 -14.81 -16.09 10.92
N LEU A 293 -14.25 -16.38 12.10
CA LEU A 293 -12.81 -16.46 12.31
C LEU A 293 -12.20 -17.64 11.54
N VAL A 294 -12.85 -18.81 11.57
CA VAL A 294 -12.45 -19.98 10.78
C VAL A 294 -12.50 -19.69 9.29
N ILE A 295 -13.53 -19.00 8.79
CA ILE A 295 -13.63 -18.59 7.39
C ILE A 295 -12.50 -17.64 7.02
N ALA A 296 -12.23 -16.63 7.85
CA ALA A 296 -11.13 -15.70 7.62
C ALA A 296 -9.79 -16.45 7.57
N LEU A 297 -9.55 -17.38 8.49
CA LEU A 297 -8.33 -18.20 8.56
C LEU A 297 -8.17 -19.12 7.35
N LEU A 298 -9.23 -19.81 6.93
CA LEU A 298 -9.24 -20.59 5.68
C LEU A 298 -9.01 -19.71 4.46
N GLY A 299 -9.61 -18.51 4.43
CA GLY A 299 -9.36 -17.51 3.39
C GLY A 299 -7.90 -17.07 3.32
N THR A 300 -7.24 -16.90 4.48
CA THR A 300 -5.80 -16.63 4.52
C THR A 300 -4.99 -17.76 3.88
N LEU A 301 -5.30 -19.01 4.20
CA LEU A 301 -4.60 -20.18 3.65
C LEU A 301 -4.82 -20.30 2.13
N LEU A 302 -6.04 -20.02 1.67
CA LEU A 302 -6.38 -20.00 0.25
C LEU A 302 -5.53 -18.97 -0.51
N LEU A 303 -5.54 -17.72 -0.05
CA LEU A 303 -4.88 -16.61 -0.74
C LEU A 303 -3.36 -16.71 -0.67
N GLU A 304 -2.82 -17.28 0.40
CA GLU A 304 -1.40 -17.62 0.50
C GLU A 304 -1.02 -18.75 -0.47
N SER A 305 -1.87 -19.78 -0.63
CA SER A 305 -1.64 -20.86 -1.60
C SER A 305 -1.68 -20.38 -3.06
N LEU A 306 -2.43 -19.31 -3.33
CA LEU A 306 -2.49 -18.64 -4.63
C LEU A 306 -1.35 -17.63 -4.84
N GLN A 307 -0.49 -17.40 -3.83
CA GLN A 307 0.57 -16.39 -3.81
C GLN A 307 0.05 -14.95 -4.05
N ILE A 308 -1.22 -14.71 -3.73
CA ILE A 308 -1.81 -13.37 -3.78
C ILE A 308 -1.35 -12.56 -2.56
N THR A 309 -1.36 -13.20 -1.38
CA THR A 309 -0.76 -12.69 -0.15
C THR A 309 0.57 -13.38 0.15
N ARG A 310 1.41 -12.75 0.97
CA ARG A 310 2.71 -13.29 1.41
C ARG A 310 2.94 -13.12 2.91
N ILE A 311 1.89 -13.32 3.70
CA ILE A 311 2.00 -13.20 5.16
C ILE A 311 2.89 -14.33 5.73
N PHE A 312 2.89 -15.50 5.08
CA PHE A 312 3.63 -16.68 5.51
C PHE A 312 4.57 -17.16 4.40
N ALA A 313 5.79 -16.63 4.36
CA ALA A 313 6.81 -16.97 3.35
C ALA A 313 7.09 -18.49 3.19
N THR A 314 6.77 -19.28 4.21
CA THR A 314 6.92 -20.75 4.25
C THR A 314 6.15 -21.47 3.13
N PHE A 315 4.99 -20.97 2.70
CA PHE A 315 4.19 -21.66 1.67
C PHE A 315 4.75 -21.52 0.25
N SER A 316 5.70 -20.60 0.03
CA SER A 316 6.34 -20.43 -1.28
C SER A 316 7.25 -21.60 -1.67
N PHE A 317 7.73 -22.38 -0.69
CA PHE A 317 8.63 -23.51 -0.91
C PHE A 317 7.90 -24.85 -1.11
N LEU A 318 6.56 -24.86 -1.09
CA LEU A 318 5.78 -26.09 -1.26
C LEU A 318 5.73 -26.50 -2.73
N ASP A 319 5.97 -27.79 -2.99
CA ASP A 319 5.83 -28.41 -4.31
C ASP A 319 4.45 -28.12 -4.94
N ASP A 320 4.43 -27.91 -6.25
CA ASP A 320 3.22 -27.57 -7.03
C ASP A 320 2.05 -28.56 -6.85
N ARG A 321 2.36 -29.84 -6.55
CA ARG A 321 1.34 -30.86 -6.27
C ARG A 321 0.66 -30.65 -4.92
N ARG A 322 1.45 -30.37 -3.87
CA ARG A 322 0.95 -30.14 -2.51
C ARG A 322 0.18 -28.82 -2.43
N ARG A 323 0.65 -27.78 -3.13
CA ARG A 323 -0.05 -26.48 -3.22
C ARG A 323 -1.43 -26.62 -3.86
N ARG A 324 -1.54 -27.36 -4.97
CA ARG A 324 -2.84 -27.64 -5.62
C ARG A 324 -3.77 -28.46 -4.72
N TRP A 325 -3.25 -29.47 -4.02
CA TRP A 325 -4.06 -30.26 -3.11
C TRP A 325 -4.61 -29.42 -1.94
N LEU A 326 -3.75 -28.60 -1.32
CA LEU A 326 -4.15 -27.68 -0.25
C LEU A 326 -5.19 -26.66 -0.72
N LEU A 327 -5.01 -26.12 -1.94
CA LEU A 327 -5.97 -25.20 -2.55
C LEU A 327 -7.35 -25.86 -2.66
N TRP A 328 -7.43 -27.05 -3.28
CA TRP A 328 -8.70 -27.74 -3.45
C TRP A 328 -9.33 -28.19 -2.13
N SER A 329 -8.53 -28.61 -1.15
CA SER A 329 -9.05 -28.96 0.18
C SER A 329 -9.65 -27.74 0.88
N VAL A 330 -8.98 -26.59 0.85
CA VAL A 330 -9.47 -25.36 1.48
C VAL A 330 -10.73 -24.85 0.79
N VAL A 331 -10.76 -24.83 -0.55
CA VAL A 331 -11.97 -24.49 -1.33
C VAL A 331 -13.13 -25.40 -0.96
N SER A 332 -12.91 -26.71 -0.86
CA SER A 332 -13.96 -27.68 -0.51
C SER A 332 -14.54 -27.40 0.88
N VAL A 333 -13.69 -27.13 1.89
CA VAL A 333 -14.16 -26.80 3.25
C VAL A 333 -14.93 -25.48 3.28
N LEU A 334 -14.46 -24.45 2.55
CA LEU A 334 -15.17 -23.17 2.45
C LEU A 334 -16.54 -23.29 1.81
N VAL A 335 -16.65 -24.07 0.73
CA VAL A 335 -17.94 -24.35 0.07
C VAL A 335 -18.86 -25.11 1.03
N MET A 336 -18.35 -26.10 1.76
CA MET A 336 -19.12 -26.84 2.77
C MET A 336 -19.64 -25.92 3.88
N LEU A 337 -18.79 -25.01 4.39
CA LEU A 337 -19.19 -24.00 5.39
C LEU A 337 -20.25 -23.05 4.83
N ALA A 338 -20.09 -22.56 3.60
CA ALA A 338 -21.06 -21.68 2.95
C ALA A 338 -22.43 -22.36 2.78
N VAL A 339 -22.45 -23.61 2.33
CA VAL A 339 -23.70 -24.41 2.20
C VAL A 339 -24.32 -24.65 3.58
N SER A 340 -23.51 -25.00 4.59
CA SER A 340 -23.98 -25.19 5.95
C SER A 340 -24.63 -23.93 6.53
N GLN A 341 -24.08 -22.75 6.26
CA GLN A 341 -24.69 -21.48 6.68
C GLN A 341 -26.04 -21.24 6.02
N SER A 342 -26.13 -21.48 4.70
CA SER A 342 -27.39 -21.33 3.96
C SER A 342 -28.47 -22.27 4.53
N GLY A 343 -28.10 -23.50 4.84
CA GLY A 343 -28.98 -24.48 5.49
C GLY A 343 -29.41 -24.08 6.91
N LEU A 344 -28.50 -23.54 7.72
CA LEU A 344 -28.79 -23.03 9.06
C LEU A 344 -29.78 -21.86 9.02
N ILE A 345 -29.58 -20.91 8.11
CA ILE A 345 -30.48 -19.76 7.91
C ILE A 345 -31.87 -20.24 7.47
N PHE A 346 -31.93 -21.17 6.51
CA PHE A 346 -33.20 -21.75 6.06
C PHE A 346 -33.96 -22.43 7.21
N LEU A 347 -33.25 -23.22 8.02
CA LEU A 347 -33.84 -23.92 9.15
C LEU A 347 -34.43 -22.94 10.18
N HIS A 348 -33.68 -21.89 10.49
CA HIS A 348 -34.11 -20.83 11.40
C HIS A 348 -35.41 -20.15 10.94
N GLU A 349 -35.46 -19.69 9.69
CA GLU A 349 -36.65 -19.04 9.11
C GLU A 349 -37.86 -19.99 9.11
N ARG A 350 -37.63 -21.27 8.80
CA ARG A 350 -38.71 -22.26 8.82
C ARG A 350 -39.24 -22.49 10.24
N MET A 351 -38.38 -22.54 11.25
CA MET A 351 -38.78 -22.67 12.65
C MET A 351 -39.58 -21.45 13.14
N GLN A 352 -39.23 -20.23 12.74
CA GLN A 352 -39.96 -19.02 13.13
C GLN A 352 -41.32 -18.84 12.44
N SER A 353 -41.48 -19.37 11.22
CA SER A 353 -42.77 -19.30 10.51
C SER A 353 -43.91 -20.07 11.19
N VAL A 354 -43.59 -21.06 12.03
CA VAL A 354 -44.57 -21.98 12.63
C VAL A 354 -45.36 -21.33 13.79
N PRO A 355 -44.74 -20.67 14.79
CA PRO A 355 -45.47 -20.00 15.87
C PRO A 355 -46.36 -18.84 15.40
N GLU A 356 -45.92 -18.04 14.42
CA GLU A 356 -46.75 -16.96 13.86
C GLU A 356 -48.03 -17.50 13.22
N LEU A 357 -47.93 -18.63 12.52
CA LEU A 357 -49.08 -19.29 11.92
C LEU A 357 -50.10 -19.67 13.00
N TYR A 358 -49.66 -20.34 14.07
CA TYR A 358 -50.53 -20.71 15.18
C TYR A 358 -51.14 -19.48 15.88
N HIS A 359 -50.35 -18.43 16.12
CA HIS A 359 -50.86 -17.20 16.74
C HIS A 359 -51.91 -16.50 15.87
N ARG A 360 -51.72 -16.46 14.54
CA ARG A 360 -52.72 -15.94 13.59
C ARG A 360 -53.99 -16.80 13.57
N LEU A 361 -53.87 -18.13 13.56
CA LEU A 361 -55.03 -19.04 13.62
C LEU A 361 -55.84 -18.87 14.91
N ILE A 362 -55.20 -18.52 16.03
CA ILE A 362 -55.85 -18.31 17.32
C ILE A 362 -56.44 -16.88 17.43
N ALA A 363 -55.77 -15.86 16.90
CA ALA A 363 -56.18 -14.45 17.03
C ALA A 363 -57.31 -14.03 16.06
N TYR A 364 -57.39 -14.62 14.87
CA TYR A 364 -58.43 -14.31 13.87
C TYR A 364 -59.02 -15.61 13.28
N PRO A 365 -60.14 -16.11 13.83
CA PRO A 365 -60.81 -17.32 13.30
C PRO A 365 -61.61 -17.08 11.99
N VAL A 366 -61.62 -15.85 11.46
CA VAL A 366 -62.27 -15.49 10.18
C VAL A 366 -61.19 -15.11 9.17
N VAL A 367 -61.19 -15.81 8.04
CA VAL A 367 -60.25 -15.59 6.92
C VAL A 367 -60.50 -14.22 6.30
N VAL A 368 -59.80 -13.21 6.79
CA VAL A 368 -59.63 -11.94 6.05
C VAL A 368 -58.60 -12.23 4.96
N TYR A 369 -59.02 -12.18 3.69
CA TYR A 369 -58.11 -12.15 2.56
C TYR A 369 -57.36 -10.81 2.59
N GLU A 370 -56.29 -10.72 3.37
CA GLU A 370 -55.28 -9.70 3.15
C GLU A 370 -54.60 -9.99 1.80
N ALA A 371 -54.41 -8.92 1.02
CA ALA A 371 -53.73 -8.93 -0.27
C ALA A 371 -52.38 -9.68 -0.20
N PRO A 372 -51.84 -10.21 -1.34
CA PRO A 372 -50.68 -11.09 -1.34
C PRO A 372 -49.53 -10.45 -0.57
N GLN A 373 -49.27 -10.98 0.63
CA GLN A 373 -48.04 -10.69 1.34
C GLN A 373 -46.91 -11.11 0.39
N ILE A 374 -46.04 -10.16 0.03
CA ILE A 374 -44.88 -10.33 -0.85
C ILE A 374 -44.33 -11.75 -0.68
N ASP A 375 -44.25 -12.48 -1.81
CA ASP A 375 -43.80 -13.87 -1.90
C ASP A 375 -42.70 -14.17 -0.86
N GLN A 376 -43.03 -14.88 0.22
CA GLN A 376 -42.12 -15.12 1.35
C GLN A 376 -40.83 -15.83 0.91
N GLY A 377 -40.87 -16.47 -0.28
CA GLY A 377 -39.71 -17.08 -0.91
C GLY A 377 -38.62 -16.09 -1.32
N VAL A 378 -38.94 -14.86 -1.73
CA VAL A 378 -37.93 -13.90 -2.22
C VAL A 378 -37.03 -13.39 -1.08
N PRO A 379 -37.55 -12.93 0.08
CA PRO A 379 -36.70 -12.55 1.22
C PRO A 379 -35.91 -13.73 1.80
N LEU A 380 -36.50 -14.94 1.82
CA LEU A 380 -35.84 -16.16 2.28
C LEU A 380 -34.65 -16.52 1.39
N LEU A 381 -34.86 -16.57 0.06
CA LEU A 381 -33.80 -16.83 -0.91
C LEU A 381 -32.70 -15.78 -0.81
N ALA A 382 -33.05 -14.50 -0.63
CA ALA A 382 -32.06 -13.44 -0.45
C ALA A 382 -31.18 -13.67 0.79
N ARG A 383 -31.76 -14.00 1.95
CA ARG A 383 -31.01 -14.31 3.19
C ARG A 383 -30.14 -15.56 3.04
N MET A 384 -30.68 -16.61 2.42
CA MET A 384 -29.97 -17.87 2.15
C MET A 384 -28.77 -17.69 1.21
N LEU A 385 -28.87 -16.81 0.21
CA LEU A 385 -27.78 -16.50 -0.71
C LEU A 385 -26.74 -15.54 -0.10
N LEU A 386 -27.19 -14.62 0.76
CA LEU A 386 -26.33 -13.63 1.40
C LEU A 386 -25.28 -14.27 2.32
N GLY A 387 -25.59 -15.39 3.00
CA GLY A 387 -24.64 -16.12 3.85
C GLY A 387 -23.40 -16.62 3.09
N PRO A 388 -23.57 -17.45 2.04
CA PRO A 388 -22.49 -17.84 1.14
C PRO A 388 -21.73 -16.65 0.56
N VAL A 389 -22.42 -15.63 0.04
CA VAL A 389 -21.78 -14.45 -0.56
C VAL A 389 -20.86 -13.76 0.45
N LEU A 390 -21.33 -13.53 1.68
CA LEU A 390 -20.50 -12.93 2.74
C LEU A 390 -19.34 -13.83 3.15
N THR A 391 -19.52 -15.16 3.18
CA THR A 391 -18.44 -16.12 3.45
C THR A 391 -17.33 -16.00 2.39
N PHE A 392 -17.70 -15.98 1.11
CA PHE A 392 -16.74 -15.81 0.03
C PHE A 392 -16.09 -14.43 0.04
N LEU A 393 -16.86 -13.39 0.38
CA LEU A 393 -16.30 -12.08 0.62
C LEU A 393 -15.22 -12.24 1.70
N LEU A 394 -15.56 -12.70 2.91
CA LEU A 394 -14.71 -12.65 4.11
C LEU A 394 -13.30 -13.21 3.93
N MET A 395 -13.13 -14.16 3.00
CA MET A 395 -11.81 -14.66 2.63
C MET A 395 -10.84 -13.56 2.19
N PHE A 396 -11.32 -12.53 1.50
CA PHE A 396 -10.50 -11.42 1.00
C PHE A 396 -10.16 -10.38 2.08
N ALA A 397 -10.67 -10.52 3.31
CA ALA A 397 -10.33 -9.63 4.43
C ALA A 397 -8.82 -9.60 4.72
N ILE A 398 -8.10 -10.67 4.35
CA ILE A 398 -6.66 -10.78 4.53
C ILE A 398 -5.86 -9.81 3.63
N VAL A 399 -6.37 -9.45 2.45
CA VAL A 399 -5.66 -8.58 1.50
C VAL A 399 -5.43 -7.17 2.08
N PRO A 400 -6.45 -6.47 2.62
CA PRO A 400 -6.21 -5.21 3.31
C PRO A 400 -5.51 -5.41 4.65
N LEU A 401 -5.70 -6.55 5.35
CA LEU A 401 -4.98 -6.83 6.59
C LEU A 401 -3.47 -6.92 6.37
N GLU A 402 -3.01 -7.59 5.31
CA GLU A 402 -1.59 -7.66 4.93
C GLU A 402 -1.01 -6.25 4.72
N ARG A 403 -1.70 -5.42 3.93
CA ARG A 403 -1.30 -4.02 3.69
C ARG A 403 -1.31 -3.19 4.96
N TRP A 404 -2.24 -3.45 5.87
CA TRP A 404 -2.33 -2.78 7.16
C TRP A 404 -1.17 -3.16 8.06
N VAL A 405 -0.78 -4.44 8.12
CA VAL A 405 0.37 -4.92 8.91
C VAL A 405 1.69 -4.39 8.33
N GLU A 406 1.91 -4.48 7.02
CA GLU A 406 3.13 -4.00 6.36
C GLU A 406 3.40 -2.52 6.63
N ASN A 407 2.40 -1.67 6.36
CA ASN A 407 2.51 -0.22 6.49
C ASN A 407 2.35 0.22 7.96
N GLY A 408 1.54 -0.50 8.73
CA GLY A 408 1.28 -0.25 10.14
C GLY A 408 2.51 -0.45 11.01
N ARG A 409 3.39 -1.42 10.70
CA ARG A 409 4.66 -1.59 11.42
C ARG A 409 5.52 -0.32 11.43
N VAL A 410 5.60 0.39 10.30
CA VAL A 410 6.37 1.63 10.20
C VAL A 410 5.72 2.75 11.02
N LEU A 411 4.40 2.90 10.90
CA LEU A 411 3.65 3.94 11.62
C LEU A 411 3.58 3.69 13.13
N LEU A 412 3.38 2.44 13.56
CA LEU A 412 3.46 2.04 14.97
C LEU A 412 4.85 2.33 15.53
N GLY A 413 5.89 2.11 14.73
CA GLY A 413 7.24 2.50 15.09
C GLY A 413 7.38 4.01 15.32
N ASP A 414 6.82 4.84 14.45
CA ASP A 414 6.80 6.30 14.63
C ASP A 414 6.02 6.73 15.89
N VAL A 415 4.86 6.11 16.13
CA VAL A 415 4.04 6.34 17.34
C VAL A 415 4.81 5.93 18.59
N LEU A 416 5.51 4.80 18.58
CA LEU A 416 6.34 4.34 19.68
C LEU A 416 7.49 5.33 19.96
N VAL A 417 8.16 5.84 18.92
CA VAL A 417 9.19 6.88 19.06
C VAL A 417 8.61 8.16 19.69
N ALA A 418 7.43 8.60 19.24
CA ALA A 418 6.75 9.75 19.80
C ALA A 418 6.37 9.51 21.27
N CYS A 419 5.84 8.34 21.60
CA CYS A 419 5.50 7.94 22.97
C CYS A 419 6.73 7.94 23.87
N LEU A 420 7.83 7.33 23.46
CA LEU A 420 9.08 7.32 24.22
C LEU A 420 9.65 8.72 24.44
N ARG A 421 9.56 9.60 23.44
CA ARG A 421 9.95 11.01 23.55
C ARG A 421 9.07 11.76 24.55
N LEU A 422 7.75 11.52 24.54
CA LEU A 422 6.81 12.07 25.51
C LEU A 422 7.10 11.57 26.92
N VAL A 423 7.30 10.27 27.12
CA VAL A 423 7.65 9.71 28.43
C VAL A 423 8.99 10.27 28.93
N SER A 424 9.99 10.39 28.05
CA SER A 424 11.26 11.06 28.37
C SER A 424 11.04 12.50 28.86
N LEU A 425 10.20 13.27 28.16
CA LEU A 425 9.85 14.63 28.53
C LEU A 425 9.13 14.70 29.88
N LEU A 426 8.13 13.83 30.09
CA LEU A 426 7.41 13.73 31.36
C LEU A 426 8.33 13.37 32.53
N THR A 427 9.26 12.43 32.33
CA THR A 427 10.20 12.03 33.39
C THR A 427 11.13 13.18 33.76
N ARG A 428 11.56 13.99 32.78
CA ARG A 428 12.36 15.19 33.02
C ARG A 428 11.56 16.30 33.72
N LEU A 429 10.28 16.47 33.36
CA LEU A 429 9.38 17.40 34.06
C LEU A 429 9.17 16.99 35.51
N ILE A 430 8.90 15.70 35.77
CA ILE A 430 8.75 15.17 37.12
C ILE A 430 10.05 15.36 37.91
N ALA A 431 11.22 15.13 37.32
CA ALA A 431 12.49 15.42 38.00
C ALA A 431 12.58 16.89 38.44
N SER A 432 12.26 17.83 37.55
CA SER A 432 12.28 19.26 37.87
C SER A 432 11.25 19.59 38.96
N PHE A 433 10.04 19.06 38.85
CA PHE A 433 8.97 19.27 39.83
C PHE A 433 9.34 18.74 41.22
N VAL A 434 9.86 17.52 41.30
CA VAL A 434 10.35 16.91 42.54
C VAL A 434 11.42 17.79 43.17
N SER A 435 12.40 18.27 42.40
CA SER A 435 13.44 19.16 42.95
C SER A 435 12.87 20.45 43.55
N GLN A 436 11.88 21.05 42.90
CA GLN A 436 11.22 22.27 43.37
C GLN A 436 10.38 22.00 44.62
N LEU A 437 9.62 20.89 44.64
CA LEU A 437 8.80 20.50 45.78
C LEU A 437 9.66 20.23 47.02
N LEU A 438 10.76 19.50 46.89
CA LEU A 438 11.70 19.27 48.00
C LEU A 438 12.38 20.56 48.46
N THR A 439 12.64 21.51 47.56
CA THR A 439 13.18 22.84 47.92
C THR A 439 12.14 23.67 48.66
N LEU A 440 10.88 23.64 48.23
CA LEU A 440 9.76 24.30 48.89
C LEU A 440 9.49 23.68 50.27
N LEU A 441 9.56 22.36 50.39
CA LEU A 441 9.47 21.65 51.67
C LEU A 441 10.55 22.13 52.66
N LEU A 442 11.78 22.33 52.19
CA LEU A 442 12.85 22.91 52.99
C LEU A 442 12.56 24.36 53.40
N ALA A 443 12.00 25.17 52.50
CA ALA A 443 11.60 26.55 52.81
C ALA A 443 10.47 26.61 53.87
N VAL A 444 9.48 25.73 53.78
CA VAL A 444 8.41 25.60 54.79
C VAL A 444 8.99 25.10 56.11
N TYR A 445 9.91 24.14 56.07
CA TYR A 445 10.62 23.65 57.26
C TYR A 445 11.41 24.77 57.95
N ASP A 446 12.13 25.60 57.18
CA ASP A 446 12.83 26.76 57.72
C ASP A 446 11.87 27.83 58.27
N LEU A 447 10.68 28.02 57.67
CA LEU A 447 9.64 28.93 58.18
C LEU A 447 9.07 28.47 59.53
N VAL A 448 8.86 27.17 59.72
CA VAL A 448 8.40 26.63 61.01
C VAL A 448 9.47 26.82 62.10
N ILE A 449 10.75 26.69 61.74
CA ILE A 449 11.88 26.87 62.66
C ILE A 449 12.28 28.36 62.81
N SER A 450 11.74 29.30 62.02
CA SER A 450 12.12 30.71 62.13
C SER A 450 11.59 31.39 63.41
N LEU A 451 10.52 30.87 64.01
CA LEU A 451 9.95 31.35 65.28
C LEU A 451 10.97 31.36 66.45
N PRO A 452 11.65 30.24 66.77
CA PRO A 452 12.70 30.21 67.81
C PRO A 452 13.95 30.98 67.40
N LEU A 453 14.33 31.01 66.12
CA LEU A 453 15.49 31.75 65.61
C LEU A 453 15.34 33.26 65.74
N TRP A 454 14.12 33.80 65.57
CA TRP A 454 13.83 35.21 65.78
C TRP A 454 14.01 35.60 67.25
N LEU A 455 13.52 34.78 68.18
CA LEU A 455 13.74 34.92 69.63
C LEU A 455 15.24 34.85 69.98
N GLU A 456 15.98 33.89 69.43
CA GLU A 456 17.42 33.75 69.64
C GLU A 456 18.20 34.98 69.12
N ASN A 457 17.85 35.50 67.94
CA ASN A 457 18.49 36.68 67.36
C ASN A 457 18.18 37.97 68.12
N LEU A 458 16.96 38.14 68.65
CA LEU A 458 16.62 39.28 69.50
C LEU A 458 17.43 39.26 70.80
N ILE A 459 17.53 38.10 71.45
CA ILE A 459 18.31 37.93 72.67
C ILE A 459 19.81 38.14 72.39
N GLY A 460 20.29 37.65 71.24
CA GLY A 460 21.66 37.86 70.76
C GLY A 460 21.99 39.32 70.46
N GLN A 461 21.06 40.07 69.85
CA GLN A 461 21.21 41.51 69.59
C GLN A 461 21.24 42.31 70.90
N VAL A 462 20.36 41.99 71.86
CA VAL A 462 20.37 42.64 73.18
C VAL A 462 21.69 42.35 73.91
N ARG A 463 22.21 41.11 73.84
CA ARG A 463 23.52 40.76 74.42
C ARG A 463 24.69 41.48 73.74
N ARG A 464 24.69 41.56 72.40
CA ARG A 464 25.72 42.29 71.63
C ARG A 464 25.69 43.79 71.96
N ASN A 465 24.52 44.41 71.96
CA ASN A 465 24.37 45.82 72.34
C ASN A 465 24.83 46.07 73.79
N ARG A 466 24.60 45.13 74.70
CA ARG A 466 25.06 45.22 76.09
C ARG A 466 26.57 45.03 76.24
N ALA A 467 27.18 44.19 75.42
CA ALA A 467 28.65 44.02 75.38
C ALA A 467 29.33 45.27 74.78
N GLN A 468 28.74 45.86 73.75
CA GLN A 468 29.24 47.07 73.08
C GLN A 468 29.09 48.32 73.98
N ASN A 469 27.97 48.45 74.70
CA ASN A 469 27.85 49.48 75.75
C ASN A 469 28.85 49.31 76.90
N LYS A 470 29.29 48.07 77.17
CA LYS A 470 30.28 47.79 78.22
C LYS A 470 31.70 48.11 77.76
N SER A 471 32.06 47.89 76.49
CA SER A 471 33.34 48.34 75.93
C SER A 471 33.42 49.87 75.90
N ASP A 472 32.37 50.55 75.45
CA ASP A 472 32.33 52.02 75.41
C ASP A 472 32.38 52.66 76.80
N ALA A 473 31.76 52.02 77.81
CA ALA A 473 31.87 52.44 79.20
C ALA A 473 33.29 52.23 79.77
N THR A 474 33.99 51.17 79.34
CA THR A 474 35.36 50.87 79.80
C THR A 474 36.37 51.84 79.17
N GLU A 475 36.21 52.20 77.90
CA GLU A 475 37.01 53.26 77.25
C GLU A 475 36.80 54.63 77.90
N ARG A 476 35.55 54.99 78.27
CA ARG A 476 35.26 56.24 78.98
C ARG A 476 35.85 56.27 80.40
N SER A 477 35.88 55.14 81.10
CA SER A 477 36.54 55.05 82.42
C SER A 477 38.06 55.16 82.32
N GLN A 478 38.69 54.67 81.25
CA GLN A 478 40.13 54.82 81.04
C GLN A 478 40.53 56.27 80.68
N MET A 479 39.68 57.01 79.98
CA MET A 479 39.92 58.45 79.73
C MET A 479 39.70 59.34 80.98
N GLY A 480 38.89 58.90 81.95
CA GLY A 480 38.61 59.66 83.18
C GLY A 480 39.62 59.47 84.32
N VAL A 481 40.51 58.48 84.23
CA VAL A 481 41.53 58.20 85.26
C VAL A 481 42.85 58.94 84.99
N ASN A 482 43.04 59.49 83.79
CA ASN A 482 44.27 60.20 83.40
C ASN A 482 44.20 61.73 83.61
N SER A 483 43.22 62.23 84.36
CA SER A 483 42.97 63.68 84.58
C SER A 483 42.73 64.05 86.04
N ARG A 484 43.48 63.44 86.96
CA ARG A 484 43.62 63.94 88.33
C ARG A 484 45.06 64.22 88.68
#